data_AF-A0A1G2YA25-F1
#
_entry.id   AF-A0A1G2YA25-F1
#
_cell.length_a   1.000
_cell.length_b   1.000
_cell.length_c   1.000
_cell.angle_alpha   90.00
_cell.angle_beta   90.00
_cell.angle_gamma   90.00
#
_symmetry.space_group_name_H-M   'P 1'
#
loop_
_entity.id
_entity.type
_entity.pdbx_description
1 polymer ?
#
loop_
_entity_poly.entity_id
_entity_poly.type
_entity_poly.pdbx_seq_one_letter_code
_entity_poly.pdbx_strand_id
1 'polypeptide(L)'
;MNLRRYFFILIIIVVGFALLAFISIILVSVFPESNFDRVISLTANLGIILAILTLIHRYSLYEQTLKNQEKLNFVSMTARFDDLQKLFVGNGKLEALFEEIYFKVGQEENQTNTKLSTDEFAVCTIMFQIMEDVATMHDLISGQCPKQYEGWLNLFEKWLKSYRVKKAWNMSSQYYGDNFRKHINSYLEGNGKPNTLK
;
A
#
# COMPACT_ATOMS: atom_id res chain seq x y z
N MET A 1 13.60 16.57 5.76
CA MET A 1 13.49 18.04 5.91
C MET A 1 12.19 18.36 6.66
N ASN A 2 12.18 18.34 8.01
CA ASN A 2 10.97 18.69 8.79
C ASN A 2 11.23 18.90 10.30
N LEU A 3 12.28 18.28 10.88
CA LEU A 3 12.59 18.41 12.31
C LEU A 3 12.78 19.87 12.77
N ARG A 4 13.41 20.69 11.91
CA ARG A 4 13.68 22.11 12.18
C ARG A 4 12.39 22.94 12.27
N ARG A 5 11.40 22.68 11.41
CA ARG A 5 10.10 23.39 11.43
C ARG A 5 9.30 23.06 12.70
N TYR A 6 9.30 21.79 13.11
CA TYR A 6 8.62 21.39 14.35
C TYR A 6 9.28 21.96 15.60
N PHE A 7 10.61 22.03 15.63
CA PHE A 7 11.34 22.66 16.72
C PHE A 7 10.98 24.16 16.86
N PHE A 8 10.88 24.88 15.74
CA PHE A 8 10.44 26.27 15.75
C PHE A 8 8.99 26.44 16.24
N ILE A 9 8.06 25.58 15.81
CA ILE A 9 6.67 25.61 16.28
C ILE A 9 6.59 25.34 17.79
N LEU A 10 7.36 24.36 18.29
CA LEU A 10 7.44 24.05 19.72
C LEU A 10 7.97 25.25 20.52
N ILE A 11 9.03 25.91 20.05
CA ILE A 11 9.58 27.11 20.69
C ILE A 11 8.54 28.23 20.73
N ILE A 12 7.84 28.48 19.62
CA ILE A 12 6.81 29.53 19.56
C ILE A 12 5.69 29.24 20.57
N ILE A 13 5.27 27.99 20.70
CA ILE A 13 4.26 27.58 21.68
C ILE A 13 4.76 27.80 23.11
N VAL A 14 5.98 27.35 23.43
CA VAL A 14 6.57 27.49 24.77
C VAL A 14 6.75 28.96 25.16
N VAL A 15 7.28 29.77 24.24
CA VAL A 15 7.46 31.22 24.44
C VAL A 15 6.10 31.92 24.60
N GLY A 16 5.12 31.57 23.77
CA GLY A 16 3.75 32.09 23.89
C GLY A 16 3.12 31.77 25.24
N PHE A 17 3.32 30.55 25.74
CA PHE A 17 2.82 30.13 27.06
C PHE A 17 3.50 30.87 28.21
N ALA A 18 4.82 31.06 28.13
CA ALA A 18 5.58 31.81 29.13
C ALA A 18 5.13 33.28 29.18
N LEU A 19 4.91 33.91 28.02
CA LEU A 19 4.40 35.28 27.93
C LEU A 19 2.98 35.41 28.48
N LEU A 20 2.09 34.46 28.16
CA LEU A 20 0.73 34.43 28.70
C LEU A 20 0.72 34.25 30.21
N ALA A 21 1.49 33.30 30.75
CA ALA A 21 1.61 33.10 32.19
C ALA A 21 2.15 34.37 32.89
N PHE A 22 3.15 35.02 32.30
CA PHE A 22 3.70 36.28 32.81
C PHE A 22 2.65 37.40 32.83
N ILE A 23 1.91 37.58 31.73
CA ILE A 23 0.82 38.58 31.63
C ILE A 23 -0.31 38.27 32.62
N SER A 24 -0.67 37.00 32.79
CA SER A 24 -1.70 36.57 33.75
C SER A 24 -1.29 36.86 35.19
N ILE A 25 -0.04 36.62 35.56
CA ILE A 25 0.49 36.95 36.90
C ILE A 25 0.39 38.46 37.15
N ILE A 26 0.81 39.28 36.18
CA ILE A 26 0.70 40.75 36.28
C ILE A 26 -0.76 41.17 36.45
N LEU A 27 -1.67 40.68 35.60
CA LEU A 27 -3.09 41.05 35.64
C LEU A 27 -3.77 40.68 36.97
N VAL A 28 -3.49 39.50 37.51
CA VAL A 28 -4.03 39.06 38.81
C VAL A 28 -3.45 39.88 39.96
N SER A 29 -2.16 40.23 39.90
CA SER A 29 -1.52 41.04 40.93
C SER A 29 -2.04 42.49 40.99
N VAL A 30 -2.46 43.04 39.85
CA VAL A 30 -2.94 44.43 39.75
C VAL A 30 -4.46 44.53 39.93
N PHE A 31 -5.23 43.53 39.48
CA PHE A 31 -6.70 43.54 39.52
C PHE A 31 -7.26 42.13 39.85
N PRO A 32 -7.19 41.71 41.12
CA PRO A 32 -7.44 40.32 41.53
C PRO A 32 -8.89 39.85 41.33
N GLU A 33 -9.88 40.69 41.62
CA GLU A 33 -11.30 40.27 41.63
C GLU A 33 -11.97 40.28 40.25
N SER A 34 -11.51 41.08 39.28
CA SER A 34 -12.19 41.25 37.99
C SER A 34 -11.63 40.39 36.85
N ASN A 35 -10.42 39.85 36.99
CA ASN A 35 -9.70 39.20 35.89
C ASN A 35 -9.42 37.71 36.09
N PHE A 36 -9.73 37.13 37.26
CA PHE A 36 -9.46 35.73 37.55
C PHE A 36 -10.20 34.77 36.57
N ASP A 37 -11.49 35.00 36.34
CA ASP A 37 -12.30 34.19 35.41
C ASP A 37 -11.80 34.28 33.96
N ARG A 38 -11.29 35.46 33.56
CA ARG A 38 -10.70 35.66 32.22
C ARG A 38 -9.42 34.87 32.05
N VAL A 39 -8.56 34.82 33.07
CA VAL A 39 -7.32 34.03 33.05
C VAL A 39 -7.62 32.53 32.98
N ILE A 40 -8.62 32.06 33.73
CA ILE A 40 -9.06 30.66 33.67
C ILE A 40 -9.59 30.32 32.27
N SER A 41 -10.46 31.15 31.71
CA SER A 41 -11.03 30.93 30.38
C SER A 41 -9.94 30.91 29.28
N LEU A 42 -8.97 31.83 29.33
CA LEU A 42 -7.83 31.85 28.40
C LEU A 42 -6.98 30.59 28.51
N THR A 43 -6.69 30.14 29.73
CA THR A 43 -5.89 28.94 29.97
C THR A 43 -6.62 27.69 29.47
N ALA A 44 -7.93 27.59 29.70
CA ALA A 44 -8.76 26.49 29.19
C ALA A 44 -8.78 26.46 27.65
N ASN A 45 -8.97 27.61 27.01
CA ASN A 45 -8.97 27.72 25.54
C ASN A 45 -7.61 27.32 24.94
N LEU A 46 -6.49 27.70 25.58
CA LEU A 46 -5.15 27.29 25.16
C LEU A 46 -4.95 25.78 25.31
N GLY A 47 -5.44 25.18 26.41
CA GLY A 47 -5.42 23.73 26.60
C GLY A 47 -6.16 23.00 25.47
N ILE A 48 -7.32 23.52 25.06
CA ILE A 48 -8.09 22.98 23.93
C ILE A 48 -7.31 23.10 22.61
N ILE A 49 -6.71 24.26 22.33
CA ILE A 49 -5.91 24.47 21.11
C ILE A 49 -4.71 23.51 21.08
N LEU A 50 -4.02 23.30 22.20
CA LEU A 50 -2.93 22.33 22.31
C LEU A 50 -3.39 20.89 22.08
N ALA A 51 -4.54 20.51 22.63
CA ALA A 51 -5.14 19.20 22.39
C ALA A 51 -5.45 19.00 20.90
N ILE A 52 -6.00 20.01 20.23
CA ILE A 52 -6.26 19.95 18.78
C ILE A 52 -4.96 19.83 17.99
N LEU A 53 -3.94 20.63 18.31
CA LEU A 53 -2.64 20.59 17.63
C LEU A 53 -1.93 19.24 17.80
N THR A 54 -1.99 18.65 18.99
CA THR A 54 -1.42 17.33 19.26
C THR A 54 -2.16 16.22 18.51
N LEU A 55 -3.49 16.30 18.38
CA LEU A 55 -4.27 15.39 17.55
C LEU A 55 -3.92 15.52 16.06
N ILE A 56 -3.84 16.74 15.53
CA ILE A 56 -3.41 17.00 14.14
C ILE A 56 -2.01 16.44 13.91
N HIS A 57 -1.10 16.64 14.87
CA HIS A 57 0.27 16.12 14.78
C HIS A 57 0.30 14.59 14.75
N ARG A 58 -0.44 13.92 15.65
CA ARG A 58 -0.55 12.45 15.66
C ARG A 58 -1.13 11.93 14.36
N TYR A 59 -2.16 12.59 13.83
CA TYR A 59 -2.75 12.23 12.53
C TYR A 59 -1.74 12.36 11.39
N SER A 60 -0.97 13.46 11.35
CA SER A 60 0.07 13.66 10.34
C SER A 60 1.19 12.61 10.40
N LEU A 61 1.62 12.22 11.61
CA LEU A 61 2.61 11.15 11.79
C LEU A 61 2.08 9.78 11.36
N TYR A 62 0.81 9.49 11.67
CA TYR A 62 0.13 8.27 11.22
C TYR A 62 0.10 8.20 9.69
N GLU A 63 -0.32 9.28 9.01
CA GLU A 63 -0.32 9.36 7.55
C GLU A 63 1.07 9.14 6.93
N GLN A 64 2.12 9.74 7.50
CA GLN A 64 3.49 9.55 7.01
C GLN A 64 3.96 8.11 7.19
N THR A 65 3.60 7.49 8.32
CA THR A 65 3.96 6.10 8.59
C THR A 65 3.27 5.16 7.60
N LEU A 66 1.98 5.38 7.34
CA LEU A 66 1.22 4.62 6.35
C LEU A 66 1.85 4.73 4.94
N LYS A 67 2.15 5.95 4.48
CA LYS A 67 2.82 6.20 3.19
C LYS A 67 4.19 5.54 3.10
N ASN A 68 4.96 5.53 4.19
CA ASN A 68 6.26 4.86 4.23
C ASN A 68 6.11 3.34 4.18
N GLN A 69 5.13 2.77 4.87
CA GLN A 69 4.84 1.33 4.81
C GLN A 69 4.39 0.90 3.41
N GLU A 70 3.50 1.66 2.78
CA GLU A 70 3.10 1.43 1.37
C GLU A 70 4.30 1.42 0.44
N LYS A 71 5.20 2.41 0.58
CA LYS A 71 6.43 2.48 -0.21
C LYS A 71 7.35 1.27 0.03
N LEU A 72 7.58 0.90 1.29
CA LEU A 72 8.43 -0.24 1.64
C LEU A 72 7.89 -1.54 1.05
N ASN A 73 6.59 -1.74 1.14
CA ASN A 73 5.98 -2.95 0.62
C ASN A 73 5.96 -2.97 -0.91
N PHE A 74 5.74 -1.82 -1.57
CA PHE A 74 5.93 -1.69 -3.02
C PHE A 74 7.35 -2.09 -3.44
N VAL A 75 8.37 -1.58 -2.77
CA VAL A 75 9.78 -1.94 -3.03
C VAL A 75 10.02 -3.43 -2.83
N SER A 76 9.48 -4.02 -1.76
CA SER A 76 9.57 -5.47 -1.49
C SER A 76 8.93 -6.31 -2.60
N MET A 77 7.77 -5.90 -3.09
CA MET A 77 7.07 -6.57 -4.19
C MET A 77 7.85 -6.47 -5.51
N THR A 78 8.43 -5.30 -5.82
CA THR A 78 9.32 -5.13 -6.98
C THR A 78 10.56 -6.02 -6.87
N ALA A 79 11.22 -6.08 -5.72
CA ALA A 79 12.41 -6.92 -5.53
C ALA A 79 12.11 -8.41 -5.77
N ARG A 80 10.96 -8.90 -5.30
CA ARG A 80 10.52 -10.28 -5.54
C ARG A 80 10.24 -10.56 -7.02
N PHE A 81 9.70 -9.58 -7.74
CA PHE A 81 9.54 -9.68 -9.19
C PHE A 81 10.89 -9.69 -9.92
N ASP A 82 11.86 -8.89 -9.49
CA ASP A 82 13.21 -8.92 -10.05
C ASP A 82 13.87 -10.30 -9.82
N ASP A 83 13.67 -10.90 -8.65
CA ASP A 83 14.15 -12.25 -8.36
C ASP A 83 13.45 -13.31 -9.22
N LEU A 84 12.15 -13.16 -9.46
CA LEU A 84 11.41 -14.00 -10.42
C LEU A 84 11.99 -13.86 -11.83
N GLN A 85 12.33 -12.65 -12.28
CA GLN A 85 12.96 -12.45 -13.58
C GLN A 85 14.32 -13.15 -13.68
N LYS A 86 15.14 -13.10 -12.62
CA LYS A 86 16.42 -13.82 -12.59
C LYS A 86 16.22 -15.33 -12.70
N LEU A 87 15.17 -15.88 -12.09
CA LEU A 87 14.83 -17.30 -12.24
C LEU A 87 14.50 -17.67 -13.68
N PHE A 88 13.75 -16.82 -14.39
CA PHE A 88 13.45 -17.03 -15.81
C PHE A 88 14.71 -17.03 -16.68
N VAL A 89 15.58 -16.02 -16.52
CA VAL A 89 16.77 -15.85 -17.36
C VAL A 89 17.86 -16.89 -17.03
N GLY A 90 17.92 -17.35 -15.78
CA GLY A 90 18.97 -18.27 -15.30
C GLY A 90 18.69 -19.76 -15.48
N ASN A 91 17.50 -20.15 -15.97
CA ASN A 91 17.11 -21.55 -16.05
C ASN A 91 16.49 -21.89 -17.42
N GLY A 92 17.25 -22.60 -18.26
CA GLY A 92 16.79 -23.04 -19.59
C GLY A 92 15.54 -23.94 -19.55
N LYS A 93 15.21 -24.57 -18.41
CA LYS A 93 13.95 -25.34 -18.27
C LYS A 93 12.71 -24.45 -18.20
N LEU A 94 12.88 -23.16 -17.92
CA LEU A 94 11.79 -22.19 -17.82
C LEU A 94 11.64 -21.35 -19.10
N GLU A 95 12.47 -21.59 -20.11
CA GLU A 95 12.48 -20.83 -21.36
C GLU A 95 11.11 -20.87 -22.04
N ALA A 96 10.45 -22.02 -22.09
CA ALA A 96 9.11 -22.14 -22.69
C ALA A 96 8.04 -21.32 -21.93
N LEU A 97 8.09 -21.30 -20.60
CA LEU A 97 7.20 -20.48 -19.77
C LEU A 97 7.48 -18.98 -19.97
N PHE A 98 8.76 -18.60 -20.01
CA PHE A 98 9.18 -17.23 -20.27
C PHE A 98 8.75 -16.76 -21.66
N GLU A 99 9.00 -17.57 -22.70
CA GLU A 99 8.55 -17.28 -24.07
C GLU A 99 7.04 -17.08 -24.14
N GLU A 100 6.28 -17.92 -23.47
CA GLU A 100 4.82 -17.87 -23.47
C GLU A 100 4.28 -16.60 -22.80
N ILE A 101 4.86 -16.21 -21.66
CA ILE A 101 4.45 -15.02 -20.91
C ILE A 101 4.79 -13.73 -21.68
N TYR A 102 5.97 -13.67 -22.32
CA TYR A 102 6.50 -12.41 -22.86
C TYR A 102 6.40 -12.28 -24.38
N PHE A 103 6.34 -13.38 -25.14
CA PHE A 103 6.43 -13.35 -26.61
C PHE A 103 5.26 -14.04 -27.32
N LYS A 104 4.70 -15.14 -26.76
CA LYS A 104 3.64 -15.95 -27.40
C LYS A 104 2.28 -15.83 -26.70
N VAL A 105 1.95 -14.63 -26.22
CA VAL A 105 0.71 -14.35 -25.48
C VAL A 105 -0.52 -14.76 -26.31
N GLY A 106 -1.27 -15.75 -25.82
CA GLY A 106 -2.57 -16.13 -26.38
C GLY A 106 -2.54 -17.13 -27.54
N GLN A 107 -1.39 -17.74 -27.86
CA GLN A 107 -1.38 -18.88 -28.79
C GLN A 107 -1.60 -20.18 -28.01
N GLU A 108 -2.81 -20.72 -28.11
CA GLU A 108 -3.11 -22.12 -27.79
C GLU A 108 -2.44 -23.02 -28.84
N GLU A 109 -1.11 -23.11 -28.83
CA GLU A 109 -0.44 -24.11 -29.64
C GLU A 109 -0.75 -25.48 -29.03
N ASN A 110 -1.70 -26.22 -29.63
CA ASN A 110 -1.78 -27.67 -29.87
C ASN A 110 -0.87 -28.64 -29.06
N GLN A 111 -0.51 -28.32 -27.82
CA GLN A 111 0.40 -29.06 -26.96
C GLN A 111 -0.44 -29.98 -26.08
N THR A 112 -0.79 -31.09 -26.70
CA THR A 112 -1.21 -32.36 -26.09
C THR A 112 -0.60 -32.57 -24.70
N ASN A 113 -1.46 -32.56 -23.66
CA ASN A 113 -1.28 -33.23 -22.36
C ASN A 113 0.08 -33.12 -21.64
N THR A 114 0.92 -32.13 -21.93
CA THR A 114 2.27 -32.08 -21.34
C THR A 114 2.16 -31.65 -19.89
N LYS A 115 2.55 -32.53 -18.96
CA LYS A 115 2.53 -32.25 -17.52
C LYS A 115 3.42 -31.05 -17.23
N LEU A 116 2.93 -30.11 -16.43
CA LEU A 116 3.72 -28.96 -15.98
C LEU A 116 4.93 -29.51 -15.21
N SER A 117 6.13 -29.04 -15.53
CA SER A 117 7.32 -29.41 -14.75
C SER A 117 7.22 -28.83 -13.33
N THR A 118 7.95 -29.43 -12.39
CA THR A 118 8.00 -28.95 -11.01
C THR A 118 8.51 -27.50 -10.93
N ASP A 119 9.51 -27.15 -11.75
CA ASP A 119 10.10 -25.81 -11.79
C ASP A 119 9.08 -24.78 -12.32
N GLU A 120 8.38 -25.09 -13.42
CA GLU A 120 7.32 -24.22 -13.96
C GLU A 120 6.18 -24.04 -12.95
N PHE A 121 5.77 -25.12 -12.27
CA PHE A 121 4.74 -25.03 -11.24
C PHE A 121 5.16 -24.12 -10.09
N ALA A 122 6.39 -24.30 -9.57
CA ALA A 122 6.92 -23.49 -8.49
C ALA A 122 6.97 -21.99 -8.87
N VAL A 123 7.43 -21.68 -10.08
CA VAL A 123 7.46 -20.30 -10.59
C VAL A 123 6.06 -19.71 -10.70
N CYS A 124 5.10 -20.46 -11.26
CA CYS A 124 3.70 -20.03 -11.31
C CYS A 124 3.13 -19.78 -9.91
N THR A 125 3.47 -20.60 -8.91
CA THR A 125 3.01 -20.35 -7.53
C THR A 125 3.63 -19.09 -6.92
N ILE A 126 4.89 -18.77 -7.22
CA ILE A 126 5.51 -17.50 -6.79
C ILE A 126 4.80 -16.32 -7.46
N MET A 127 4.45 -16.44 -8.75
CA MET A 127 3.68 -15.41 -9.46
C MET A 127 2.33 -15.18 -8.79
N PHE A 128 1.59 -16.24 -8.43
CA PHE A 128 0.31 -16.11 -7.72
C PHE A 128 0.47 -15.50 -6.33
N GLN A 129 1.54 -15.83 -5.59
CA GLN A 129 1.80 -15.18 -4.31
C GLN A 129 2.04 -13.68 -4.49
N ILE A 130 2.82 -13.26 -5.50
CA ILE A 130 3.03 -11.84 -5.82
C ILE A 130 1.69 -11.18 -6.18
N MET A 131 0.84 -11.85 -6.96
CA MET A 131 -0.51 -11.36 -7.27
C MET A 131 -1.36 -11.16 -6.02
N GLU A 132 -1.39 -12.15 -5.13
CA GLU A 132 -2.18 -12.10 -3.88
C GLU A 132 -1.70 -11.00 -2.94
N ASP A 133 -0.39 -10.83 -2.80
CA ASP A 133 0.20 -9.82 -1.94
C ASP A 133 -0.10 -8.41 -2.46
N VAL A 134 0.05 -8.17 -3.77
CA VAL A 134 -0.30 -6.89 -4.40
C VAL A 134 -1.81 -6.62 -4.29
N ALA A 135 -2.64 -7.64 -4.57
CA ALA A 135 -4.10 -7.49 -4.55
C ALA A 135 -4.63 -7.22 -3.14
N THR A 136 -4.12 -7.93 -2.14
CA THR A 136 -4.56 -7.79 -0.74
C THR A 136 -4.06 -6.48 -0.15
N MET A 137 -2.80 -6.13 -0.40
CA MET A 137 -2.21 -4.95 0.22
C MET A 137 -2.82 -3.64 -0.29
N HIS A 138 -3.23 -3.61 -1.56
CA HIS A 138 -3.78 -2.41 -2.18
C HIS A 138 -5.29 -2.48 -2.38
N ASP A 139 -5.95 -3.43 -1.71
CA ASP A 139 -7.40 -3.66 -1.76
C ASP A 139 -7.94 -3.71 -3.21
N LEU A 140 -7.14 -4.24 -4.14
CA LEU A 140 -7.52 -4.33 -5.56
C LEU A 140 -8.70 -5.30 -5.77
N ILE A 141 -8.98 -6.13 -4.76
CA ILE A 141 -10.12 -7.05 -4.72
C ILE A 141 -11.44 -6.29 -4.54
N SER A 142 -11.45 -5.15 -3.83
CA SER A 142 -12.68 -4.34 -3.62
C SER A 142 -13.07 -3.51 -4.85
N GLY A 143 -12.24 -3.53 -5.91
CA GLY A 143 -12.51 -2.87 -7.18
C GLY A 143 -11.97 -1.44 -7.28
N GLN A 144 -11.31 -0.93 -6.24
CA GLN A 144 -10.55 0.31 -6.34
C GLN A 144 -9.13 0.00 -6.82
N CYS A 145 -8.81 0.38 -8.06
CA CYS A 145 -7.43 0.31 -8.56
C CYS A 145 -6.85 1.72 -8.69
N PRO A 146 -6.06 2.18 -7.72
CA PRO A 146 -5.24 3.38 -7.89
C PRO A 146 -4.35 3.27 -9.12
N LYS A 147 -4.21 4.36 -9.89
CA LYS A 147 -3.41 4.40 -11.14
C LYS A 147 -1.99 3.85 -10.98
N GLN A 148 -1.39 4.05 -9.80
CA GLN A 148 -0.03 3.60 -9.50
C GLN A 148 0.14 2.06 -9.52
N TYR A 149 -0.95 1.29 -9.48
CA TYR A 149 -0.92 -0.18 -9.51
C TYR A 149 -1.41 -0.78 -10.84
N GLU A 150 -1.78 0.05 -11.83
CA GLU A 150 -2.19 -0.44 -13.16
C GLU A 150 -1.11 -1.29 -13.84
N GLY A 151 0.16 -0.95 -13.64
CA GLY A 151 1.29 -1.74 -14.17
C GLY A 151 1.30 -3.18 -13.67
N TRP A 152 0.96 -3.39 -12.39
CA TRP A 152 0.83 -4.73 -11.81
C TRP A 152 -0.37 -5.47 -12.38
N LEU A 153 -1.54 -4.82 -12.48
CA LEU A 153 -2.72 -5.47 -13.06
C LEU A 153 -2.50 -5.89 -14.52
N ASN A 154 -1.87 -5.03 -15.33
CA ASN A 154 -1.51 -5.35 -16.71
C ASN A 154 -0.54 -6.53 -16.78
N LEU A 155 0.40 -6.61 -15.83
CA LEU A 155 1.32 -7.75 -15.72
C LEU A 155 0.58 -9.03 -15.36
N PHE A 156 -0.34 -8.97 -14.39
CA PHE A 156 -1.15 -10.12 -13.98
C PHE A 156 -2.04 -10.61 -15.12
N GLU A 157 -2.65 -9.70 -15.88
CA GLU A 157 -3.43 -10.05 -17.06
C GLU A 157 -2.57 -10.78 -18.10
N LYS A 158 -1.34 -10.31 -18.36
CA LYS A 158 -0.40 -11.00 -19.26
C LYS A 158 -0.03 -12.39 -18.75
N TRP A 159 0.28 -12.50 -17.46
CA TRP A 159 0.56 -13.78 -16.81
C TRP A 159 -0.61 -14.75 -16.95
N LEU A 160 -1.82 -14.32 -16.63
CA LEU A 160 -3.03 -15.13 -16.68
C LEU A 160 -3.46 -15.51 -18.10
N LYS A 161 -2.94 -14.87 -19.15
CA LYS A 161 -3.14 -15.28 -20.54
C LYS A 161 -2.33 -16.53 -20.90
N SER A 162 -1.23 -16.81 -20.20
CA SER A 162 -0.44 -18.03 -20.40
C SER A 162 -1.23 -19.28 -20.02
N TYR A 163 -1.31 -20.24 -20.95
CA TYR A 163 -1.77 -21.61 -20.72
C TYR A 163 -1.09 -22.28 -19.52
N ARG A 164 0.24 -22.21 -19.41
CA ARG A 164 0.97 -22.82 -18.27
C ARG A 164 0.56 -22.21 -16.93
N VAL A 165 0.38 -20.89 -16.87
CA VAL A 165 -0.10 -20.19 -15.68
C VAL A 165 -1.55 -20.59 -15.36
N LYS A 166 -2.46 -20.62 -16.36
CA LYS A 166 -3.84 -21.11 -16.20
C LYS A 166 -3.88 -22.55 -15.69
N LYS A 167 -3.02 -23.42 -16.21
CA LYS A 167 -2.92 -24.81 -15.79
C LYS A 167 -2.45 -24.91 -14.33
N ALA A 168 -1.43 -24.14 -13.95
CA ALA A 168 -0.98 -24.05 -12.57
C ALA A 168 -2.11 -23.57 -11.65
N TRP A 169 -2.87 -22.53 -12.05
CA TRP A 169 -4.04 -22.06 -11.32
C TRP A 169 -5.06 -23.16 -11.06
N ASN A 170 -5.42 -23.93 -12.09
CA ASN A 170 -6.37 -25.04 -11.95
C ASN A 170 -5.87 -26.12 -10.95
N MET A 171 -4.55 -26.30 -10.83
CA MET A 171 -3.94 -27.25 -9.89
C MET A 171 -3.81 -26.69 -8.46
N SER A 172 -3.61 -25.38 -8.30
CA SER A 172 -3.28 -24.76 -7.01
C SER A 172 -4.36 -23.86 -6.41
N SER A 173 -5.40 -23.50 -7.18
CA SER A 173 -6.40 -22.50 -6.77
C SER A 173 -7.03 -22.81 -5.41
N GLN A 174 -7.23 -24.09 -5.07
CA GLN A 174 -7.78 -24.52 -3.79
C GLN A 174 -7.00 -24.03 -2.55
N TYR A 175 -5.70 -23.71 -2.70
CA TYR A 175 -4.84 -23.26 -1.59
C TYR A 175 -4.95 -21.76 -1.28
N TYR A 176 -5.66 -21.00 -2.11
CA TYR A 176 -5.83 -19.55 -1.93
C TYR A 176 -7.18 -19.20 -1.31
N GLY A 177 -7.24 -18.02 -0.67
CA GLY A 177 -8.46 -17.51 -0.06
C GLY A 177 -9.57 -17.20 -1.08
N ASP A 178 -10.84 -17.35 -0.65
CA ASP A 178 -12.02 -17.19 -1.52
C ASP A 178 -12.05 -15.89 -2.33
N ASN A 179 -11.69 -14.79 -1.68
CA ASN A 179 -11.70 -13.46 -2.29
C ASN A 179 -10.68 -13.35 -3.43
N PHE A 180 -9.48 -13.86 -3.22
CA PHE A 180 -8.44 -13.90 -4.25
C PHE A 180 -8.82 -14.85 -5.40
N ARG A 181 -9.41 -16.02 -5.08
CA ARG A 181 -9.90 -16.95 -6.11
C ARG A 181 -10.93 -16.32 -7.02
N LYS A 182 -11.92 -15.63 -6.46
CA LYS A 182 -12.93 -14.88 -7.22
C LYS A 182 -12.28 -13.80 -8.09
N HIS A 183 -11.32 -13.07 -7.53
CA HIS A 183 -10.58 -12.05 -8.26
C HIS A 183 -9.88 -12.64 -9.49
N ILE A 184 -9.06 -13.68 -9.32
CA ILE A 184 -8.34 -14.33 -10.44
C ILE A 184 -9.30 -14.96 -11.47
N ASN A 185 -10.34 -15.67 -11.01
CA ASN A 185 -11.32 -16.26 -11.92
C ASN A 185 -12.02 -15.20 -12.77
N SER A 186 -12.29 -14.00 -12.23
CA SER A 186 -12.87 -12.92 -13.02
C SER A 186 -11.97 -12.51 -14.20
N TYR A 187 -10.64 -12.45 -14.02
CA TYR A 187 -9.70 -12.20 -15.11
C TYR A 187 -9.67 -13.32 -16.14
N LEU A 188 -9.73 -14.59 -15.68
CA LEU A 188 -9.73 -15.75 -16.56
C LEU A 188 -11.00 -15.88 -17.42
N GLU A 189 -12.14 -15.45 -16.89
CA GLU A 189 -13.43 -15.41 -17.59
C GLU A 189 -13.57 -14.21 -18.54
N GLY A 190 -12.58 -13.32 -18.61
CA GLY A 190 -12.63 -12.09 -19.42
C GLY A 190 -13.54 -10.99 -18.83
N ASN A 191 -14.06 -11.20 -17.63
CA ASN A 191 -14.89 -10.26 -16.88
C ASN A 191 -14.07 -9.29 -16.01
N GLY A 192 -12.79 -9.59 -15.80
CA GLY A 192 -11.85 -8.88 -14.93
C GLY A 192 -11.32 -7.58 -15.52
N LYS A 193 -12.17 -6.79 -16.20
CA LYS A 193 -11.84 -5.38 -16.33
C LYS A 193 -11.93 -4.80 -14.92
N PRO A 194 -10.86 -4.17 -14.38
CA PRO A 194 -11.08 -3.29 -13.25
C PRO A 194 -12.16 -2.31 -13.70
N ASN A 195 -13.17 -2.07 -12.85
CA ASN A 195 -14.06 -0.93 -13.05
C ASN A 195 -13.16 0.31 -13.03
N THR A 196 -12.61 0.67 -14.18
CA THR A 196 -11.90 1.92 -14.39
C THR A 196 -12.94 2.96 -14.09
N LEU A 197 -12.78 3.62 -12.94
CA LEU A 197 -13.58 4.76 -12.52
C LEU A 197 -13.79 5.65 -13.74
N LYS A 198 -15.05 5.75 -14.17
CA LYS A 198 -15.52 6.86 -15.01
C LYS A 198 -15.40 8.15 -14.21
#